data_AF-A0A357TDH4-F1
#
_entry.id   AF-A0A357TDH4-F1
#
_cell.length_a   1.000
_cell.length_b   1.000
_cell.length_c   1.000
_cell.angle_alpha   90.00
_cell.angle_beta   90.00
_cell.angle_gamma   90.00
#
_symmetry.space_group_name_H-M   'P 1'
#
loop_
_entity.id
_entity.type
_entity.pdbx_description
1 polymer ?
#
loop_
_entity_poly.entity_id
_entity_poly.type
_entity_poly.pdbx_seq_one_letter_code
_entity_poly.pdbx_strand_id
1 'polypeptide(L)'
;MVENILTALNYSAEGGDISPFLNFLKREMRKGHIFNNYSYYSGKPIDEAESAAVYALACQLFEAVGEKEYADLSYTKMLDFQIDEGTLKGGFGDAQSQTVYAFDQLECLKAIRMREGNNEKGK
;
A
#
# COMPACT_ATOMS: atom_id res chain seq x y z
N MET A 1 -9.19 -1.51 -4.89
CA MET A 1 -8.59 -1.58 -3.53
C MET A 1 -8.05 -0.22 -3.09
N VAL A 2 -7.45 0.56 -4.00
CA VAL A 2 -7.05 1.96 -3.76
C VAL A 2 -8.15 2.76 -3.04
N GLU A 3 -9.37 2.74 -3.58
CA GLU A 3 -10.51 3.49 -3.04
C GLU A 3 -10.92 2.98 -1.66
N ASN A 4 -10.86 1.66 -1.44
CA ASN A 4 -11.22 1.05 -0.16
C ASN A 4 -10.26 1.47 0.95
N ILE A 5 -8.95 1.41 0.69
CA ILE A 5 -7.93 1.79 1.67
C ILE A 5 -7.98 3.30 1.92
N LEU A 6 -8.12 4.11 0.87
CA LEU A 6 -8.24 5.57 1.02
C LEU A 6 -9.51 5.96 1.82
N THR A 7 -10.62 5.27 1.58
CA THR A 7 -11.86 5.46 2.36
C THR A 7 -11.65 5.08 3.81
N ALA A 8 -11.02 3.92 4.07
CA ALA A 8 -10.74 3.45 5.43
C ALA A 8 -9.79 4.40 6.18
N LEU A 9 -8.78 4.95 5.51
CA LEU A 9 -7.83 5.91 6.07
C LEU A 9 -8.55 7.20 6.55
N ASN A 10 -9.43 7.75 5.72
CA ASN A 10 -10.19 8.94 6.08
C ASN A 10 -11.24 8.63 7.16
N TYR A 11 -11.94 7.50 7.04
CA TYR A 11 -12.96 7.12 8.01
C TYR A 11 -12.39 6.83 9.40
N SER A 12 -11.22 6.17 9.49
CA SER A 12 -10.57 5.91 10.77
C SER A 12 -9.99 7.18 11.40
N ALA A 13 -9.52 8.14 10.60
CA ALA A 13 -9.05 9.44 11.09
C ALA A 13 -10.15 10.24 11.83
N GLU A 14 -11.42 10.04 11.45
CA GLU A 14 -12.59 10.62 12.10
C GLU A 14 -13.17 9.73 13.23
N GLY A 15 -12.42 8.71 13.66
CA GLY A 15 -12.83 7.80 14.75
C GLY A 15 -13.74 6.65 14.32
N GLY A 16 -13.91 6.42 13.01
CA GLY A 16 -14.68 5.31 12.48
C GLY A 16 -14.03 3.94 12.72
N ASP A 17 -14.84 2.94 13.07
CA ASP A 17 -14.37 1.56 13.25
C ASP A 17 -14.13 0.88 11.89
N ILE A 18 -12.88 0.53 11.62
CA ILE A 18 -12.43 -0.20 10.42
C ILE A 18 -11.95 -1.62 10.73
N SER A 19 -12.17 -2.12 11.95
CA SER A 19 -11.63 -3.42 12.41
C SER A 19 -11.89 -4.59 11.44
N PRO A 20 -13.09 -4.73 10.82
CA PRO A 20 -13.33 -5.78 9.83
C PRO A 20 -12.42 -5.66 8.59
N PHE A 21 -12.25 -4.44 8.08
CA PHE A 21 -11.41 -4.18 6.91
C PHE A 21 -9.92 -4.30 7.25
N LEU A 22 -9.52 -3.86 8.45
CA LEU A 22 -8.16 -4.02 8.95
C LEU A 22 -7.78 -5.50 9.08
N ASN A 23 -8.67 -6.33 9.63
CA ASN A 23 -8.47 -7.78 9.71
C ASN A 23 -8.37 -8.44 8.34
N PHE A 24 -9.15 -7.95 7.36
CA PHE A 24 -9.03 -8.37 5.97
C PHE A 24 -7.62 -8.04 5.43
N LEU A 25 -7.17 -6.79 5.54
CA LEU A 25 -5.86 -6.37 5.02
C LEU A 25 -4.71 -7.14 5.67
N LYS A 26 -4.73 -7.33 7.00
CA LYS A 26 -3.71 -8.14 7.70
C LYS A 26 -3.65 -9.56 7.17
N ARG A 27 -4.81 -10.19 6.92
CA ARG A 27 -4.87 -11.54 6.36
C ARG A 27 -4.28 -11.59 4.96
N GLU A 28 -4.60 -10.64 4.09
CA GLU A 28 -4.06 -10.58 2.74
C GLU A 28 -2.54 -10.32 2.76
N MET A 29 -2.07 -9.38 3.60
CA MET A 29 -0.63 -9.16 3.79
C MET A 29 0.13 -10.39 4.28
N ARG A 30 -0.45 -11.20 5.19
CA ARG A 30 0.17 -12.49 5.60
C ARG A 30 0.29 -13.50 4.47
N LYS A 31 -0.54 -13.40 3.42
CA LYS A 31 -0.41 -14.20 2.20
C LYS A 31 0.62 -13.64 1.24
N GLY A 32 1.16 -12.45 1.51
CA GLY A 32 2.17 -11.77 0.70
C GLY A 32 1.62 -10.88 -0.40
N HIS A 33 0.29 -10.69 -0.48
CA HIS A 33 -0.33 -9.88 -1.53
C HIS A 33 -1.59 -9.14 -1.08
N ILE A 34 -1.82 -7.96 -1.64
CA ILE A 34 -3.12 -7.29 -1.67
C ILE A 34 -3.43 -7.00 -3.14
N PHE A 35 -4.44 -7.66 -3.69
CA PHE A 35 -4.83 -7.46 -5.07
C PHE A 35 -5.67 -6.19 -5.28
N ASN A 36 -5.70 -5.71 -6.52
CA ASN A 36 -6.42 -4.50 -6.89
C ASN A 36 -7.94 -4.70 -6.75
N ASN A 37 -8.44 -5.89 -7.09
CA ASN A 37 -9.86 -6.17 -7.21
C ASN A 37 -10.29 -7.41 -6.42
N TYR A 38 -11.31 -7.24 -5.57
CA TYR A 38 -11.92 -8.34 -4.82
C TYR A 38 -13.44 -8.37 -5.06
N SER A 39 -13.98 -9.59 -5.14
CA SER A 39 -15.41 -9.83 -5.21
C SER A 39 -16.05 -9.44 -3.87
N TYR A 40 -16.98 -8.48 -3.91
CA TYR A 40 -17.74 -8.05 -2.74
C TYR A 40 -18.45 -9.23 -2.03
N TYR A 41 -19.01 -10.16 -2.80
CA TYR A 41 -19.79 -11.27 -2.25
C TYR A 41 -18.94 -12.37 -1.61
N SER A 42 -17.77 -12.67 -2.19
CA SER A 42 -16.95 -13.81 -1.76
C SER A 42 -15.69 -13.43 -0.99
N GLY A 43 -15.26 -12.17 -1.06
CA GLY A 43 -13.99 -11.70 -0.50
C GLY A 43 -12.76 -12.30 -1.20
N LYS A 44 -12.93 -12.93 -2.36
CA LYS A 44 -11.84 -13.50 -3.17
C LYS A 44 -11.37 -12.50 -4.22
N PRO A 45 -10.08 -12.55 -4.63
CA PRO A 45 -9.60 -11.75 -5.74
C PRO A 45 -10.38 -12.05 -7.02
N ILE A 46 -10.63 -11.02 -7.82
CA ILE A 46 -11.18 -11.15 -9.18
C ILE A 46 -10.05 -11.48 -10.17
N ASP A 47 -8.88 -10.89 -9.93
CA ASP A 47 -7.64 -11.07 -10.66
C ASP A 47 -6.46 -10.97 -9.67
N GLU A 48 -5.27 -11.32 -10.15
CA GLU A 48 -4.03 -11.25 -9.36
C GLU A 48 -3.24 -9.97 -9.65
N ALA A 49 -3.88 -8.93 -10.19
CA ALA A 49 -3.20 -7.67 -10.45
C ALA A 49 -2.92 -6.94 -9.12
N GLU A 50 -1.69 -6.48 -8.96
CA GLU A 50 -1.23 -5.70 -7.81
C GLU A 50 -0.85 -4.28 -8.26
N SER A 51 -0.71 -3.34 -7.33
CA SER A 51 -0.16 -2.01 -7.63
C SER A 51 0.64 -1.43 -6.48
N ALA A 52 1.63 -0.61 -6.81
CA ALA A 52 2.47 0.07 -5.82
C ALA A 52 1.62 1.00 -4.93
N ALA A 53 0.63 1.69 -5.51
CA ALA A 53 -0.30 2.55 -4.75
C ALA A 53 -1.07 1.81 -3.66
N VAL A 54 -1.51 0.57 -3.92
CA VAL A 54 -2.25 -0.23 -2.92
C VAL A 54 -1.36 -0.50 -1.71
N TYR A 55 -0.10 -0.88 -1.93
CA TYR A 55 0.85 -1.12 -0.83
C TYR A 55 1.28 0.16 -0.13
N ALA A 56 1.48 1.25 -0.87
CA ALA A 56 1.78 2.55 -0.28
C ALA A 56 0.66 3.05 0.63
N LEU A 57 -0.61 2.92 0.20
CA LEU A 57 -1.77 3.27 1.01
C LEU A 57 -1.96 2.32 2.19
N ALA A 58 -1.72 1.01 2.02
CA ALA A 58 -1.77 0.05 3.11
C ALA A 58 -0.73 0.39 4.19
N CYS A 59 0.50 0.73 3.79
CA CYS A 59 1.55 1.19 4.70
C CYS A 59 1.10 2.42 5.50
N GLN A 60 0.56 3.44 4.82
CA GLN A 60 0.02 4.64 5.47
C GLN A 60 -1.11 4.33 6.45
N LEU A 61 -2.05 3.44 6.09
CA LEU A 61 -3.15 3.04 6.96
C LEU A 61 -2.65 2.31 8.21
N PHE A 62 -1.78 1.31 8.03
CA PHE A 62 -1.23 0.55 9.15
C PHE A 62 -0.40 1.42 10.10
N GLU A 63 0.39 2.35 9.57
CA GLU A 63 1.12 3.32 10.38
C GLU A 63 0.14 4.20 11.19
N ALA A 64 -0.91 4.72 10.54
CA ALA A 64 -1.90 5.58 11.19
C ALA A 64 -2.67 4.88 12.34
N VAL A 65 -2.91 3.58 12.23
CA VAL A 65 -3.60 2.79 13.27
C VAL A 65 -2.66 2.05 14.23
N GLY A 66 -1.34 2.29 14.13
CA GLY A 66 -0.34 1.74 15.05
C GLY A 66 0.08 0.28 14.79
N GLU A 67 -0.27 -0.29 13.64
CA GLU A 67 0.02 -1.67 13.24
C GLU A 67 1.38 -1.79 12.54
N LYS A 68 2.45 -1.49 13.27
CA LYS A 68 3.81 -1.31 12.72
C LYS A 68 4.32 -2.50 11.89
N GLU A 69 4.11 -3.73 12.35
CA GLU A 69 4.52 -4.94 11.61
C GLU A 69 3.95 -4.95 10.18
N TYR A 70 2.67 -4.64 10.03
CA TYR A 70 2.01 -4.62 8.73
C TYR A 70 2.38 -3.39 7.91
N ALA A 71 2.66 -2.25 8.55
CA ALA A 71 3.22 -1.08 7.87
C ALA A 71 4.59 -1.41 7.23
N ASP A 72 5.43 -2.15 7.94
CA ASP A 72 6.76 -2.58 7.46
C ASP A 72 6.65 -3.58 6.30
N LEU A 73 5.73 -4.55 6.42
CA LEU A 73 5.46 -5.52 5.35
C LEU A 73 4.95 -4.82 4.09
N SER A 74 4.00 -3.90 4.22
CA SER A 74 3.46 -3.15 3.09
C SER A 74 4.50 -2.21 2.48
N TYR A 75 5.34 -1.58 3.30
CA TYR A 75 6.45 -0.74 2.81
C TYR A 75 7.45 -1.55 2.00
N THR A 76 7.87 -2.71 2.51
CA THR A 76 8.81 -3.59 1.81
C THR A 76 8.22 -4.05 0.48
N LYS A 77 6.97 -4.51 0.48
CA LYS A 77 6.27 -4.96 -0.73
C LYS A 77 6.06 -3.83 -1.74
N MET A 78 5.84 -2.59 -1.29
CA MET A 78 5.79 -1.41 -2.17
C MET A 78 7.13 -1.19 -2.90
N LEU A 79 8.27 -1.35 -2.20
CA LEU A 79 9.59 -1.18 -2.78
C LEU A 79 9.91 -2.23 -3.85
N ASP A 80 9.30 -3.43 -3.81
CA ASP A 80 9.43 -4.43 -4.87
C ASP A 80 8.93 -3.94 -6.25
N PHE A 81 8.10 -2.89 -6.27
CA PHE A 81 7.62 -2.25 -7.50
C PHE A 81 8.52 -1.11 -7.99
N GLN A 82 9.60 -0.80 -7.26
CA GLN A 82 10.55 0.23 -7.68
C GLN A 82 11.39 -0.28 -8.85
N ILE A 83 11.47 0.52 -9.90
CA ILE A 83 12.22 0.20 -11.12
C ILE A 83 13.69 0.53 -10.87
N ASP A 84 14.58 -0.46 -10.98
CA ASP A 84 16.00 -0.29 -10.64
C ASP A 84 16.89 0.19 -11.81
N GLU A 85 16.39 0.11 -13.04
CA GLU A 85 17.16 0.35 -14.26
C GLU A 85 16.37 1.04 -15.38
N GLY A 86 17.10 1.52 -16.38
CA GLY A 86 16.51 2.19 -17.56
C GLY A 86 16.03 3.62 -17.29
N THR A 87 15.22 4.14 -18.21
CA THR A 87 14.75 5.54 -18.23
C THR A 87 13.83 5.88 -17.05
N LEU A 88 13.11 4.88 -16.52
CA LEU A 88 12.16 5.04 -15.42
C LEU A 88 12.76 4.67 -14.06
N LYS A 89 14.09 4.53 -13.98
CA LYS A 89 14.81 4.18 -12.75
C LYS A 89 14.39 5.09 -11.58
N GLY A 90 14.07 4.45 -10.45
CA GLY A 90 13.59 5.07 -9.22
C GLY A 90 12.08 5.28 -9.17
N GLY A 91 11.37 5.19 -10.30
CA GLY A 91 9.91 5.22 -10.36
C GLY A 91 9.28 3.89 -9.94
N PHE A 92 7.96 3.90 -9.78
CA PHE A 92 7.16 2.74 -9.37
C PHE A 92 6.21 2.31 -10.49
N GLY A 93 6.18 1.04 -10.86
CA GLY A 93 5.25 0.56 -11.88
C GLY A 93 5.76 -0.67 -12.60
N ASP A 94 5.33 -0.83 -13.85
CA ASP A 94 5.74 -1.97 -14.66
C ASP A 94 6.91 -1.62 -15.58
N ALA A 95 8.08 -2.15 -15.25
CA ALA A 95 9.29 -2.01 -16.05
C ALA A 95 9.15 -2.65 -17.44
N GLN A 96 8.35 -3.71 -17.60
CA GLN A 96 8.19 -4.39 -18.89
C GLN A 96 7.39 -3.55 -19.89
N SER A 97 6.22 -3.04 -19.46
CA SER A 97 5.40 -2.15 -20.30
C SER A 97 5.85 -0.69 -20.31
N GLN A 98 6.87 -0.32 -19.51
CA GLN A 98 7.30 1.06 -19.31
C GLN A 98 6.16 2.00 -18.88
N THR A 99 5.20 1.46 -18.13
CA THR A 99 4.01 2.20 -17.71
C THR A 99 4.10 2.56 -16.24
N VAL A 100 4.05 3.87 -15.97
CA VAL A 100 4.01 4.44 -14.62
C VAL A 100 2.83 5.38 -14.51
N TYR A 101 2.17 5.37 -13.36
CA TYR A 101 1.04 6.25 -13.07
C TYR A 101 1.43 7.28 -12.01
N ALA A 102 1.07 8.55 -12.25
CA ALA A 102 1.40 9.64 -11.35
C ALA A 102 0.84 9.43 -9.94
N PHE A 103 -0.35 8.83 -9.83
CA PHE A 103 -0.96 8.51 -8.54
C PHE A 103 -0.09 7.54 -7.72
N ASP A 104 0.32 6.42 -8.32
CA ASP A 104 1.24 5.47 -7.71
C ASP A 104 2.56 6.13 -7.27
N GLN A 105 3.13 7.00 -8.10
CA GLN A 105 4.38 7.69 -7.73
C GLN A 105 4.21 8.52 -6.46
N LEU A 106 3.14 9.31 -6.40
CA LEU A 106 2.92 10.26 -5.31
C LEU A 106 2.60 9.54 -3.99
N GLU A 107 1.80 8.47 -4.04
CA GLU A 107 1.51 7.68 -2.84
C GLU A 107 2.75 6.93 -2.34
N CYS A 108 3.58 6.38 -3.24
CA CYS A 108 4.84 5.75 -2.85
C CYS A 108 5.81 6.76 -2.22
N LEU A 109 5.96 7.95 -2.82
CA LEU A 109 6.81 9.01 -2.27
C LEU A 109 6.32 9.46 -0.87
N LYS A 110 5.01 9.58 -0.68
CA LYS A 110 4.40 9.91 0.61
C LYS A 110 4.70 8.83 1.66
N ALA A 111 4.56 7.55 1.29
CA ALA A 111 4.88 6.42 2.17
C ALA A 111 6.37 6.39 2.55
N ILE A 112 7.29 6.57 1.58
CA ILE A 112 8.74 6.67 1.84
C ILE A 112 9.01 7.80 2.82
N ARG A 113 8.48 9.01 2.57
CA ARG A 113 8.75 10.17 3.41
C ARG A 113 8.22 9.99 4.85
N MET A 114 7.10 9.29 5.01
CA MET A 114 6.53 8.93 6.30
C MET A 114 7.44 7.94 7.05
N ARG A 115 7.92 6.89 6.37
CA ARG A 115 8.73 5.83 6.97
C ARG A 115 10.15 6.27 7.30
N GLU A 116 10.82 6.95 6.39
CA GLU A 116 12.19 7.43 6.59
C GLU A 116 12.24 8.64 7.53
N GLY A 117 11.25 9.54 7.44
CA GLY A 117 11.14 10.70 8.34
C GLY A 117 10.88 10.34 9.80
N ASN A 118 10.23 9.19 10.07
CA ASN A 118 10.03 8.70 11.43
C ASN A 118 11.31 8.09 12.02
N ASN A 119 12.21 7.56 11.19
CA ASN A 119 13.50 7.01 11.64
C ASN A 119 14.49 8.10 12.07
N GLU A 120 14.39 9.31 11.53
CA GLU A 120 15.26 10.44 11.92
C GLU A 120 14.90 11.05 13.28
N LYS A 121 13.65 10.92 13.74
CA LYS A 121 13.20 11.44 15.05
C LYS A 121 13.59 10.54 16.24
N GLY A 122 14.14 9.36 15.97
CA GLY A 122 14.59 8.39 16.97
C GLY A 122 16.09 8.36 17.23
N LYS A 123 16.86 9.28 16.64
CA LYS A 123 18.29 9.54 16.92
C LYS A 123 18.44 10.84 17.69
#